data_AF-A0A428RK80-F1
#
_entry.id   AF-A0A428RK80-F1
#
_cell.length_a   1.000
_cell.length_b   1.000
_cell.length_c   1.000
_cell.angle_alpha   90.00
_cell.angle_beta   90.00
_cell.angle_gamma   90.00
#
_symmetry.space_group_name_H-M   'P 1'
#
loop_
_entity.id
_entity.type
_entity.pdbx_description
1 polymer ?
#
loop_
_entity_poly.entity_id
_entity_poly.type
_entity_poly.pdbx_seq_one_letter_code
_entity_poly.pdbx_strand_id
1 'polypeptide(L)'
;MSDNPPTPITTEKKSYPSDPVPEDYASRSDKDKLQWLDGQGLAHEPTINLGDCYRSGAKVTRVFIVITKVLQRVYASLGGKASQAIRKAFSALINAYNQSITHLSNDIYANVASLLNKGRFTDDSNLIEPVSIPDLPIENDDGTSNSVTTVQAFRDRIWPYFLNVLALLQDKWKWLSKVQPSMNLSYNNLIKAMTDAGETFFLEYQKEQDRSAGTGG
;
A
#
# COMPACT_ATOMS: atom_id res chain seq x y z
N MET A 1 -40.20 19.39 34.91
CA MET A 1 -39.09 18.56 34.41
C MET A 1 -38.73 19.14 33.06
N SER A 2 -37.62 19.87 32.98
CA SER A 2 -37.15 20.47 31.72
C SER A 2 -36.12 19.53 31.13
N ASP A 3 -36.52 18.83 30.07
CA ASP A 3 -35.61 18.03 29.24
C ASP A 3 -34.84 18.98 28.34
N ASN A 4 -33.59 19.27 28.69
CA ASN A 4 -32.65 19.87 27.74
C ASN A 4 -32.20 18.79 26.74
N PRO A 5 -32.29 19.03 25.43
CA PRO A 5 -31.76 18.10 24.44
C PRO A 5 -30.23 18.03 24.56
N PRO A 6 -29.61 16.86 24.39
CA PRO A 6 -28.17 16.73 24.48
C PRO A 6 -27.51 17.47 23.33
N THR A 7 -26.63 18.42 23.67
CA THR A 7 -25.76 19.13 22.74
C THR A 7 -24.92 18.11 21.96
N PRO A 8 -24.80 18.20 20.63
CA PRO A 8 -23.90 17.34 19.87
C PRO A 8 -22.47 17.60 20.36
N ILE A 9 -21.79 16.55 20.83
CA ILE A 9 -20.34 16.61 21.07
C ILE A 9 -19.70 16.68 19.69
N THR A 10 -19.43 17.89 19.22
CA THR A 10 -18.51 18.09 18.10
C THR A 10 -17.13 17.72 18.61
N THR A 11 -16.65 16.52 18.29
CA THR A 11 -15.26 16.13 18.57
C THR A 11 -14.39 17.03 17.70
N GLU A 12 -13.90 18.14 18.24
CA GLU A 12 -12.94 19.00 17.54
C GLU A 12 -11.75 18.13 17.14
N LYS A 13 -11.48 18.04 15.82
CA LYS A 13 -10.28 17.37 15.33
C LYS A 13 -9.08 18.12 15.89
N LYS A 14 -8.20 17.40 16.56
CA LYS A 14 -6.91 17.93 17.03
C LYS A 14 -6.20 18.64 15.87
N SER A 15 -5.89 19.91 16.06
CA SER A 15 -5.08 20.70 15.13
C SER A 15 -3.64 20.72 15.62
N TYR A 16 -2.70 20.71 14.69
CA TYR A 16 -1.26 20.80 14.94
C TYR A 16 -0.75 22.17 14.47
N PRO A 17 0.32 22.71 15.10
CA PRO A 17 1.00 23.88 14.55
C PRO A 17 1.62 23.56 13.19
N SER A 18 1.81 24.58 12.35
CA SER A 18 2.45 24.47 11.03
C SER A 18 3.65 25.41 10.98
N ASP A 19 4.62 25.16 11.86
CA ASP A 19 5.82 25.96 12.00
C ASP A 19 6.72 25.83 10.76
N PRO A 20 7.51 26.87 10.42
CA PRO A 20 8.52 26.74 9.38
C PRO A 20 9.52 25.63 9.72
N VAL A 21 9.97 24.91 8.69
CA VAL A 21 11.01 23.89 8.84
C VAL A 21 12.28 24.54 9.41
N PRO A 22 12.89 24.00 10.48
CA PRO A 22 14.12 24.55 11.07
C PRO A 22 15.28 24.63 10.06
N GLU A 23 16.11 25.67 10.16
CA GLU A 23 17.26 25.86 9.26
C GLU A 23 18.28 24.71 9.32
N ASP A 24 18.44 24.09 10.50
CA ASP A 24 19.33 22.95 10.74
C ASP A 24 18.67 21.60 10.45
N TYR A 25 17.42 21.55 9.97
CA TYR A 25 16.64 20.32 9.87
C TYR A 25 17.36 19.20 9.10
N ALA A 26 18.01 19.53 7.99
CA ALA A 26 18.67 18.55 7.13
C ALA A 26 19.80 17.77 7.85
N SER A 27 20.51 18.41 8.79
CA SER A 27 21.62 17.80 9.53
C SER A 27 21.17 17.04 10.78
N ARG A 28 19.89 17.14 11.16
CA ARG A 28 19.33 16.39 12.30
C ARG A 28 19.28 14.90 12.03
N SER A 29 19.30 14.12 13.12
CA SER A 29 19.07 12.67 13.05
C SER A 29 17.64 12.36 12.57
N ASP A 30 17.42 11.19 11.98
CA ASP A 30 16.08 10.77 11.54
C ASP A 30 15.08 10.72 12.70
N LYS A 31 15.55 10.39 13.91
CA LYS A 31 14.73 10.41 15.13
C LYS A 31 14.25 11.82 15.45
N ASP A 32 15.14 12.81 15.41
CA ASP A 32 14.81 14.21 15.73
C ASP A 32 13.93 14.83 14.64
N LYS A 33 14.17 14.46 13.37
CA LYS A 33 13.32 14.81 12.22
C LYS A 33 11.90 14.29 12.44
N LEU A 34 11.75 13.01 12.78
CA LEU A 34 10.44 12.40 13.03
C LEU A 34 9.74 13.02 14.24
N GLN A 35 10.48 13.27 15.34
CA GLN A 35 9.91 13.93 16.51
C GLN A 35 9.42 15.34 16.19
N TRP A 36 10.12 16.07 15.32
CA TRP A 36 9.63 17.36 14.84
C TRP A 36 8.35 17.17 14.01
N LEU A 37 8.34 16.26 13.03
CA LEU A 37 7.14 15.96 12.20
C LEU A 37 5.91 15.57 13.04
N ASP A 38 6.09 14.87 14.16
CA ASP A 38 5.02 14.49 15.08
C ASP A 38 4.32 15.69 15.72
N GLY A 39 5.03 16.81 15.84
CA GLY A 39 4.47 18.06 16.35
C GLY A 39 3.76 18.89 15.28
N GLN A 40 3.83 18.53 14.00
CA GLN A 40 3.52 19.45 12.90
C GLN A 40 2.32 19.02 12.06
N GLY A 41 1.55 20.02 11.62
CA GLY A 41 0.43 19.91 10.71
C GLY A 41 0.81 20.27 9.28
N LEU A 42 0.00 19.82 8.33
CA LEU A 42 0.09 20.32 6.95
C LEU A 42 -0.35 21.79 6.91
N ALA A 43 0.43 22.65 6.25
CA ALA A 43 0.22 24.11 6.26
C ALA A 43 -1.21 24.56 5.89
N HIS A 44 -1.83 23.92 4.90
CA HIS A 44 -3.18 24.25 4.44
C HIS A 44 -4.27 23.37 5.06
N GLU A 45 -3.90 22.35 5.84
CA GLU A 45 -4.81 21.44 6.52
C GLU A 45 -4.20 20.95 7.84
N PRO A 46 -4.16 21.81 8.88
CA PRO A 46 -3.40 21.54 10.11
C PRO A 46 -3.97 20.41 10.97
N THR A 47 -5.10 19.81 10.58
CA THR A 47 -5.63 18.58 11.17
C THR A 47 -4.91 17.32 10.66
N ILE A 48 -4.11 17.42 9.61
CA ILE A 48 -3.30 16.33 9.07
C ILE A 48 -1.89 16.41 9.66
N ASN A 49 -1.53 15.43 10.49
CA ASN A 49 -0.22 15.34 11.14
C ASN A 49 0.84 14.81 10.16
N LEU A 50 1.98 15.52 10.04
CA LEU A 50 3.05 15.13 9.13
C LEU A 50 3.77 13.84 9.56
N GLY A 51 3.94 13.62 10.87
CA GLY A 51 4.48 12.36 11.40
C GLY A 51 3.63 11.15 11.03
N ASP A 52 2.31 11.27 11.11
CA ASP A 52 1.36 10.23 10.72
C ASP A 52 1.35 9.98 9.21
N CYS A 53 1.53 11.02 8.39
CA CYS A 53 1.72 10.88 6.95
C CYS A 53 2.99 10.07 6.65
N TYR A 54 4.10 10.40 7.30
CA TYR A 54 5.37 9.67 7.16
C TYR A 54 5.20 8.19 7.53
N ARG A 55 4.64 7.90 8.71
CA ARG A 55 4.43 6.52 9.17
C ARG A 55 3.51 5.73 8.25
N SER A 56 2.43 6.36 7.77
CA SER A 56 1.49 5.72 6.85
C SER A 56 2.17 5.36 5.53
N GLY A 57 2.89 6.31 4.93
CA GLY A 57 3.65 6.06 3.70
C GLY A 57 4.72 4.99 3.87
N ALA A 58 5.51 5.05 4.95
CA ALA A 58 6.53 4.05 5.27
C ALA A 58 5.92 2.64 5.44
N LYS A 59 4.75 2.54 6.10
CA LYS A 59 4.03 1.28 6.25
C LYS A 59 3.53 0.75 4.90
N VAL A 60 2.98 1.59 4.03
CA VAL A 60 2.56 1.18 2.67
C VAL A 60 3.75 0.67 1.86
N THR A 61 4.86 1.41 1.83
CA THR A 61 6.08 0.97 1.13
C THR A 61 6.55 -0.39 1.65
N ARG A 62 6.52 -0.60 2.97
CA ARG A 62 6.86 -1.89 3.57
C ARG A 62 5.91 -3.01 3.13
N VAL A 63 4.60 -2.77 3.12
CA VAL A 63 3.61 -3.73 2.60
C VAL A 63 3.93 -4.11 1.16
N PHE A 64 4.17 -3.13 0.27
CA PHE A 64 4.45 -3.41 -1.15
C PHE A 64 5.77 -4.17 -1.35
N ILE A 65 6.81 -3.87 -0.57
CA ILE A 65 8.07 -4.66 -0.60
C ILE A 65 7.80 -6.12 -0.26
N VAL A 66 7.00 -6.38 0.78
CA VAL A 66 6.64 -7.74 1.19
C VAL A 66 5.84 -8.44 0.10
N ILE A 67 4.84 -7.79 -0.50
CA ILE A 67 4.05 -8.37 -1.60
C ILE A 67 4.94 -8.75 -2.78
N THR A 68 5.89 -7.88 -3.16
CA THR A 68 6.88 -8.20 -4.20
C THR A 68 7.67 -9.47 -3.88
N LYS A 69 8.16 -9.62 -2.64
CA LYS A 69 8.87 -10.84 -2.21
C LYS A 69 7.99 -12.08 -2.24
N VAL A 70 6.73 -11.96 -1.83
CA VAL A 70 5.77 -13.08 -1.86
C VAL A 70 5.47 -13.50 -3.31
N LEU A 71 5.27 -12.55 -4.22
CA LEU A 71 5.08 -12.84 -5.64
C LEU A 71 6.28 -13.58 -6.25
N GLN A 72 7.50 -13.19 -5.90
CA GLN A 72 8.72 -13.89 -6.34
C GLN A 72 8.75 -15.36 -5.85
N ARG A 73 8.28 -15.61 -4.63
CA ARG A 73 8.19 -16.97 -4.07
C ARG A 73 7.11 -17.79 -4.74
N VAL A 74 5.94 -17.18 -4.99
CA VAL A 74 4.86 -17.81 -5.75
C VAL A 74 5.37 -18.22 -7.13
N TYR A 75 6.09 -17.33 -7.84
CA TYR A 75 6.72 -17.66 -9.12
C TYR A 75 7.66 -18.86 -9.03
N ALA A 76 8.56 -18.87 -8.03
CA ALA A 76 9.46 -19.99 -7.81
C ALA A 76 8.71 -21.31 -7.51
N SER A 77 7.59 -21.24 -6.77
CA SER A 77 6.77 -22.40 -6.41
C SER A 77 6.06 -23.04 -7.61
N LEU A 78 5.71 -22.27 -8.64
CA LEU A 78 5.13 -22.78 -9.88
C LEU A 78 6.11 -23.67 -10.63
N GLY A 79 7.42 -23.40 -10.49
CA GLY A 79 8.51 -24.15 -11.11
C GLY A 79 8.35 -24.33 -12.62
N GLY A 80 9.04 -25.34 -13.15
CA GLY A 80 8.90 -25.75 -14.56
C GLY A 80 7.64 -26.57 -14.87
N LYS A 81 6.75 -26.78 -13.89
CA LYS A 81 5.62 -27.71 -13.99
C LYS A 81 4.28 -27.02 -14.27
N ALA A 82 4.18 -25.72 -14.06
CA ALA A 82 2.97 -24.96 -14.37
C ALA A 82 2.65 -24.99 -15.87
N SER A 83 1.37 -25.17 -16.20
CA SER A 83 0.86 -25.13 -17.57
C SER A 83 1.09 -23.76 -18.23
N GLN A 84 1.08 -23.73 -19.57
CA GLN A 84 1.26 -22.48 -20.32
C GLN A 84 0.20 -21.43 -19.95
N ALA A 85 -1.03 -21.86 -19.64
CA ALA A 85 -2.12 -20.99 -19.20
C ALA A 85 -1.78 -20.29 -17.87
N ILE A 86 -1.33 -21.05 -16.86
CA ILE A 86 -0.92 -20.49 -15.57
C ILE A 86 0.24 -19.51 -15.74
N ARG A 87 1.26 -19.87 -16.52
CA ARG A 87 2.42 -18.98 -16.77
C ARG A 87 2.00 -17.68 -17.43
N LYS A 88 1.11 -17.75 -18.41
CA LYS A 88 0.57 -16.57 -19.10
C LYS A 88 -0.22 -15.68 -18.13
N ALA A 89 -1.11 -16.27 -17.32
CA ALA A 89 -1.91 -15.54 -16.36
C ALA A 89 -1.04 -14.89 -15.26
N PHE A 90 -0.05 -15.63 -14.73
CA PHE A 90 0.90 -15.09 -13.76
C PHE A 90 1.76 -13.97 -14.35
N SER A 91 2.23 -14.11 -15.59
CA SER A 91 2.96 -13.05 -16.28
C SER A 91 2.09 -11.79 -16.47
N ALA A 92 0.80 -11.95 -16.77
CA ALA A 92 -0.13 -10.83 -16.87
C ALA A 92 -0.31 -10.12 -15.52
N LEU A 93 -0.44 -10.89 -14.42
CA LEU A 93 -0.47 -10.36 -13.05
C LEU A 93 0.80 -9.57 -12.73
N ILE A 94 1.99 -10.12 -12.97
CA ILE A 94 3.26 -9.42 -12.69
C ILE A 94 3.40 -8.14 -13.51
N ASN A 95 3.02 -8.18 -14.79
CA ASN A 95 3.05 -6.98 -15.64
C ASN A 95 2.11 -5.89 -15.10
N ALA A 96 0.88 -6.26 -14.75
CA ALA A 96 -0.08 -5.32 -14.18
C ALA A 96 0.36 -4.80 -12.80
N TYR A 97 0.96 -5.65 -11.97
CA TYR A 97 1.56 -5.27 -10.68
C TYR A 97 2.69 -4.27 -10.85
N ASN A 98 3.60 -4.50 -11.79
CA ASN A 98 4.69 -3.58 -12.06
C ASN A 98 4.17 -2.23 -12.56
N GLN A 99 3.16 -2.23 -13.44
CA GLN A 99 2.57 -1.00 -13.95
C GLN A 99 1.79 -0.20 -12.89
N SER A 100 1.25 -0.88 -11.87
CA SER A 100 0.47 -0.25 -10.80
C SER A 100 1.30 -0.01 -9.55
N ILE A 101 1.56 -1.08 -8.79
CA ILE A 101 2.06 -1.06 -7.42
C ILE A 101 3.53 -0.67 -7.36
N THR A 102 4.36 -1.10 -8.30
CA THR A 102 5.78 -0.70 -8.31
C THR A 102 5.91 0.82 -8.54
N HIS A 103 5.17 1.38 -9.50
CA HIS A 103 5.14 2.83 -9.70
C HIS A 103 4.58 3.57 -8.48
N LEU A 104 3.45 3.10 -7.94
CA LEU A 104 2.85 3.69 -6.75
C LEU A 104 3.81 3.67 -5.55
N SER A 105 4.52 2.55 -5.35
CA SER A 105 5.52 2.41 -4.30
C SER A 105 6.65 3.42 -4.44
N ASN A 106 7.10 3.68 -5.66
CA ASN A 106 8.17 4.66 -5.93
C ASN A 106 7.71 6.08 -5.61
N ASP A 107 6.50 6.46 -6.02
CA ASP A 107 5.93 7.79 -5.75
C ASP A 107 5.76 8.01 -4.24
N ILE A 108 5.22 7.01 -3.53
CA ILE A 108 5.07 7.07 -2.07
C ILE A 108 6.43 7.18 -1.41
N TYR A 109 7.40 6.35 -1.82
CA TYR A 109 8.76 6.40 -1.27
C TYR A 109 9.41 7.77 -1.48
N ALA A 110 9.28 8.37 -2.67
CA ALA A 110 9.78 9.70 -2.95
C ALA A 110 9.14 10.76 -2.03
N ASN A 111 7.83 10.69 -1.83
CA ASN A 111 7.11 11.60 -0.93
C ASN A 111 7.53 11.43 0.54
N VAL A 112 7.63 10.19 1.02
CA VAL A 112 8.06 9.85 2.39
C VAL A 112 9.51 10.31 2.62
N ALA A 113 10.40 10.04 1.67
CA ALA A 113 11.79 10.45 1.72
C ALA A 113 11.92 11.98 1.70
N SER A 114 11.13 12.67 0.87
CA SER A 114 11.09 14.13 0.88
C SER A 114 10.59 14.67 2.21
N LEU A 115 9.50 14.12 2.75
CA LEU A 115 8.93 14.56 4.01
C LEU A 115 9.94 14.41 5.15
N LEU A 116 10.60 13.25 5.25
CA LEU A 116 11.62 13.03 6.27
C LEU A 116 12.83 13.96 6.08
N ASN A 117 13.32 14.13 4.86
CA ASN A 117 14.56 14.88 4.60
C ASN A 117 14.39 16.40 4.55
N LYS A 118 13.20 16.89 4.18
CA LYS A 118 12.92 18.32 3.99
C LYS A 118 11.92 18.90 4.99
N GLY A 119 11.29 18.08 5.83
CA GLY A 119 10.27 18.52 6.78
C GLY A 119 8.93 18.88 6.14
N ARG A 120 8.79 18.68 4.82
CA ARG A 120 7.60 19.03 4.06
C ARG A 120 7.45 18.17 2.80
N PHE A 121 6.23 18.05 2.32
CA PHE A 121 5.96 17.58 0.97
C PHE A 121 6.55 18.56 -0.07
N THR A 122 6.95 18.05 -1.24
CA THR A 122 7.25 18.94 -2.37
C THR A 122 5.96 19.47 -2.99
N ASP A 123 6.04 20.58 -3.71
CA ASP A 123 4.86 21.19 -4.35
C ASP A 123 4.18 20.24 -5.35
N ASP A 124 4.96 19.33 -5.95
CA ASP A 124 4.48 18.30 -6.88
C ASP A 124 4.10 16.97 -6.20
N SER A 125 4.23 16.87 -4.87
CA SER A 125 3.92 15.64 -4.14
C SER A 125 2.42 15.42 -4.01
N ASN A 126 2.00 14.19 -4.27
CA ASN A 126 0.68 13.74 -3.83
C ASN A 126 0.65 13.56 -2.31
N LEU A 127 -0.34 14.17 -1.65
CA LEU A 127 -0.51 14.06 -0.20
C LEU A 127 -0.73 12.59 0.20
N ILE A 128 0.12 12.10 1.09
CA ILE A 128 -0.08 10.81 1.76
C ILE A 128 -0.91 11.09 3.02
N GLU A 129 -2.23 11.01 2.89
CA GLU A 129 -3.09 11.13 4.07
C GLU A 129 -2.87 9.95 5.02
N PRO A 130 -2.91 10.15 6.35
CA PRO A 130 -2.79 9.08 7.30
C PRO A 130 -3.86 8.00 7.11
N VAL A 131 -3.44 6.74 7.05
CA VAL A 131 -4.34 5.58 6.89
C VAL A 131 -4.00 4.54 7.95
N SER A 132 -5.00 4.06 8.67
CA SER A 132 -4.85 2.95 9.61
C SER A 132 -4.76 1.63 8.85
N ILE A 133 -3.53 1.20 8.58
CA ILE A 133 -3.23 -0.04 7.86
C ILE A 133 -3.07 -1.17 8.86
N PRO A 134 -3.82 -2.28 8.74
CA PRO A 134 -3.67 -3.44 9.60
C PRO A 134 -2.25 -4.01 9.52
N ASP A 135 -1.83 -4.75 10.54
CA ASP A 135 -0.55 -5.44 10.49
C ASP A 135 -0.54 -6.55 9.43
N LEU A 136 0.64 -6.74 8.82
CA LEU A 136 0.81 -7.79 7.83
C LEU A 136 0.53 -9.16 8.48
N PRO A 137 -0.21 -10.05 7.82
CA PRO A 137 -0.53 -11.38 8.34
C PRO A 137 0.64 -12.38 8.15
N ILE A 138 1.86 -11.93 8.47
CA ILE A 138 3.11 -12.67 8.37
C ILE A 138 3.91 -12.50 9.67
N GLU A 139 4.61 -13.55 10.07
CA GLU A 139 5.30 -13.58 11.36
C GLU A 139 6.59 -12.74 11.40
N ASN A 140 7.11 -12.30 10.25
CA ASN A 140 8.33 -11.52 10.20
C ASN A 140 8.23 -10.27 9.31
N ASP A 141 8.87 -9.23 9.82
CA ASP A 141 8.68 -7.87 9.32
C ASP A 141 9.30 -7.60 7.95
N ASP A 142 10.23 -8.45 7.53
CA ASP A 142 10.98 -8.37 6.29
C ASP A 142 10.32 -9.12 5.11
N GLY A 143 9.18 -9.78 5.33
CA GLY A 143 8.51 -10.59 4.32
C GLY A 143 9.22 -11.88 3.98
N THR A 144 10.18 -12.32 4.80
CA THR A 144 10.91 -13.57 4.56
C THR A 144 10.25 -14.81 5.16
N SER A 145 9.05 -14.69 5.74
CA SER A 145 8.37 -15.78 6.45
C SER A 145 8.24 -17.00 5.55
N ASN A 146 8.63 -18.17 6.05
CA ASN A 146 8.52 -19.45 5.35
C ASN A 146 7.05 -19.90 5.17
N SER A 147 6.08 -19.18 5.72
CA SER A 147 4.66 -19.59 5.76
C SER A 147 3.88 -19.35 4.46
N VAL A 148 4.37 -18.50 3.56
CA VAL A 148 3.72 -18.22 2.26
C VAL A 148 4.66 -18.58 1.11
N THR A 149 4.67 -19.87 0.79
CA THR A 149 5.50 -20.44 -0.29
C THR A 149 4.67 -21.06 -1.41
N THR A 150 3.34 -21.11 -1.28
CA THR A 150 2.45 -21.70 -2.28
C THR A 150 1.46 -20.67 -2.83
N VAL A 151 0.96 -20.91 -4.05
CA VAL A 151 -0.10 -20.11 -4.65
C VAL A 151 -1.34 -20.07 -3.76
N GLN A 152 -1.72 -21.21 -3.16
CA GLN A 152 -2.88 -21.30 -2.27
C GLN A 152 -2.71 -20.43 -1.02
N ALA A 153 -1.56 -20.51 -0.34
CA ALA A 153 -1.30 -19.67 0.83
C ALA A 153 -1.29 -18.18 0.49
N PHE A 154 -0.77 -17.82 -0.69
CA PHE A 154 -0.82 -16.45 -1.18
C PHE A 154 -2.27 -15.99 -1.40
N ARG A 155 -3.08 -16.80 -2.11
CA ARG A 155 -4.49 -16.53 -2.39
C ARG A 155 -5.32 -16.35 -1.13
N ASP A 156 -5.12 -17.21 -0.13
CA ASP A 156 -6.02 -17.26 1.03
C ASP A 156 -5.64 -16.26 2.12
N ARG A 157 -4.34 -15.96 2.28
CA ARG A 157 -3.84 -15.16 3.41
C ARG A 157 -3.37 -13.76 3.02
N ILE A 158 -2.71 -13.63 1.87
CA ILE A 158 -2.00 -12.39 1.52
C ILE A 158 -2.81 -11.56 0.53
N TRP A 159 -3.40 -12.19 -0.47
CA TRP A 159 -4.17 -11.48 -1.50
C TRP A 159 -5.35 -10.67 -0.92
N PRO A 160 -6.21 -11.21 -0.02
CA PRO A 160 -7.34 -10.46 0.52
C PRO A 160 -6.89 -9.30 1.41
N TYR A 161 -5.83 -9.52 2.19
CA TYR A 161 -5.19 -8.45 2.96
C TYR A 161 -4.69 -7.34 2.03
N PHE A 162 -4.01 -7.70 0.95
CA PHE A 162 -3.46 -6.74 0.00
C PHE A 162 -4.56 -5.92 -0.68
N LEU A 163 -5.63 -6.57 -1.13
CA LEU A 163 -6.80 -5.88 -1.70
C LEU A 163 -7.47 -4.95 -0.69
N ASN A 164 -7.57 -5.34 0.58
CA ASN A 164 -8.11 -4.48 1.63
C ASN A 164 -7.24 -3.23 1.86
N VAL A 165 -5.91 -3.38 1.88
CA VAL A 165 -5.00 -2.23 1.94
C VAL A 165 -5.23 -1.31 0.75
N LEU A 166 -5.29 -1.84 -0.48
CA LEU A 166 -5.53 -1.02 -1.67
C LEU A 166 -6.88 -0.30 -1.60
N ALA A 167 -7.94 -0.95 -1.15
CA ALA A 167 -9.24 -0.32 -0.97
C ALA A 167 -9.19 0.84 0.05
N LEU A 168 -8.48 0.69 1.17
CA LEU A 168 -8.26 1.75 2.14
C LEU A 168 -7.50 2.93 1.52
N LEU A 169 -6.47 2.66 0.71
CA LEU A 169 -5.73 3.70 0.01
C LEU A 169 -6.62 4.41 -1.01
N GLN A 170 -7.43 3.69 -1.78
CA GLN A 170 -8.35 4.28 -2.75
C GLN A 170 -9.44 5.13 -2.11
N ASP A 171 -9.90 4.75 -0.91
CA ASP A 171 -10.83 5.56 -0.13
C ASP A 171 -10.15 6.84 0.38
N LYS A 172 -8.95 6.75 0.95
CA LYS A 172 -8.29 7.92 1.55
C LYS A 172 -7.62 8.81 0.52
N TRP A 173 -6.83 8.24 -0.37
CA TRP A 173 -5.99 8.99 -1.31
C TRP A 173 -6.74 9.26 -2.61
N LYS A 174 -7.60 10.29 -2.59
CA LYS A 174 -8.44 10.66 -3.74
C LYS A 174 -7.64 11.01 -5.00
N TRP A 175 -6.36 11.37 -4.86
CA TRP A 175 -5.47 11.60 -6.01
C TRP A 175 -5.21 10.34 -6.84
N LEU A 176 -5.38 9.13 -6.29
CA LEU A 176 -5.22 7.87 -7.03
C LEU A 176 -6.19 7.74 -8.22
N SER A 177 -7.34 8.43 -8.18
CA SER A 177 -8.28 8.44 -9.30
C SER A 177 -7.89 9.43 -10.40
N LYS A 178 -6.96 10.36 -10.13
CA LYS A 178 -6.61 11.49 -11.00
C LYS A 178 -5.21 11.37 -11.60
N VAL A 179 -4.24 10.97 -10.78
CA VAL A 179 -2.83 10.91 -11.16
C VAL A 179 -2.57 9.74 -12.08
N GLN A 180 -1.80 10.01 -13.13
CA GLN A 180 -1.41 9.09 -14.18
C GLN A 180 0.11 8.90 -14.13
N PRO A 181 0.64 7.71 -13.78
CA PRO A 181 2.08 7.49 -13.62
C PRO A 181 2.80 7.34 -14.96
N SER A 182 2.92 8.44 -15.72
CA SER A 182 3.48 8.44 -17.08
C SER A 182 2.83 7.39 -18.02
N MET A 183 1.58 7.02 -17.72
CA MET A 183 0.75 6.06 -18.44
C MET A 183 -0.61 6.70 -18.70
N ASN A 184 -1.36 6.23 -19.71
CA ASN A 184 -2.66 6.80 -20.07
C ASN A 184 -3.81 6.42 -19.10
N LEU A 185 -3.50 5.87 -17.92
CA LEU A 185 -4.48 5.37 -16.95
C LEU A 185 -4.13 5.88 -15.57
N SER A 186 -5.16 6.14 -14.76
CA SER A 186 -4.98 6.52 -13.36
C SER A 186 -4.52 5.32 -12.52
N TYR A 187 -3.94 5.58 -11.35
CA TYR A 187 -3.60 4.53 -10.39
C TYR A 187 -4.79 3.62 -10.07
N ASN A 188 -6.00 4.16 -9.89
CA ASN A 188 -7.20 3.34 -9.66
C ASN A 188 -7.47 2.35 -10.80
N ASN A 189 -7.33 2.79 -12.06
CA ASN A 189 -7.53 1.92 -13.21
C ASN A 189 -6.42 0.85 -13.30
N LEU A 190 -5.18 1.21 -12.98
CA LEU A 190 -4.04 0.29 -12.97
C LEU A 190 -4.18 -0.76 -11.84
N ILE A 191 -4.60 -0.34 -10.64
CA ILE A 191 -4.91 -1.23 -9.51
C ILE A 191 -6.04 -2.18 -9.86
N LYS A 192 -7.09 -1.70 -10.53
CA LYS A 192 -8.18 -2.54 -11.00
C LYS A 192 -7.68 -3.60 -11.99
N ALA A 193 -6.90 -3.20 -12.99
CA ALA A 193 -6.33 -4.12 -13.97
C ALA A 193 -5.45 -5.20 -13.31
N MET A 194 -4.67 -4.83 -12.30
CA MET A 194 -3.87 -5.77 -11.50
C MET A 194 -4.73 -6.73 -10.69
N THR A 195 -5.82 -6.25 -10.10
CA THR A 195 -6.79 -7.08 -9.38
C THR A 195 -7.43 -8.10 -10.33
N ASP A 196 -7.93 -7.65 -11.48
CA ASP A 196 -8.56 -8.51 -12.49
C ASP A 196 -7.57 -9.58 -13.03
N ALA A 197 -6.30 -9.21 -13.21
CA ALA A 197 -5.25 -10.15 -13.62
C ALA A 197 -4.93 -11.18 -12.52
N GLY A 198 -4.98 -10.78 -11.25
CA GLY A 198 -4.82 -11.67 -10.10
C GLY A 198 -5.94 -12.71 -10.02
N GLU A 199 -7.19 -12.27 -10.16
CA GLU A 199 -8.34 -13.19 -10.20
C GLU A 199 -8.24 -14.18 -11.37
N THR A 200 -7.84 -13.72 -12.54
CA THR A 200 -7.59 -14.59 -13.70
C THR A 200 -6.52 -15.64 -13.40
N PHE A 201 -5.42 -15.24 -12.76
CA PHE A 201 -4.37 -16.17 -12.34
C PHE A 201 -4.88 -17.23 -11.36
N PHE A 202 -5.64 -16.85 -10.33
CA PHE A 202 -6.18 -17.81 -9.37
C PHE A 202 -7.21 -18.76 -9.99
N LEU A 203 -8.03 -18.28 -10.93
CA LEU A 203 -8.96 -19.12 -11.69
C LEU A 203 -8.23 -20.18 -12.54
N GLU A 204 -7.20 -19.78 -13.29
CA GLU A 204 -6.40 -20.74 -14.07
C GLU A 204 -5.65 -21.73 -13.18
N TYR A 205 -5.15 -21.28 -12.04
CA TYR A 205 -4.53 -22.17 -11.06
C TYR A 205 -5.52 -23.20 -10.51
N GLN A 206 -6.74 -22.79 -10.15
CA GLN A 206 -7.77 -23.69 -9.65
C GLN A 206 -8.15 -24.77 -10.67
N LYS A 207 -8.37 -24.37 -11.94
CA LYS A 207 -8.70 -25.31 -13.03
C LYS A 207 -7.66 -26.43 -13.18
N GLU A 208 -6.38 -26.09 -13.00
CA GLU A 208 -5.29 -27.06 -13.10
C GLU A 208 -5.26 -28.03 -11.91
N GLN A 209 -5.54 -27.53 -10.70
CA GLN A 209 -5.66 -28.38 -9.50
C GLN A 209 -6.81 -29.37 -9.66
N ASP A 210 -7.97 -28.92 -10.16
CA ASP A 210 -9.16 -29.75 -10.33
C ASP A 210 -8.92 -30.86 -11.38
N ARG A 211 -8.22 -30.55 -12.48
CA ARG A 211 -7.83 -31.54 -13.51
C ARG A 211 -6.89 -32.61 -12.97
N SER A 212 -5.94 -32.20 -12.12
CA SER A 212 -4.98 -33.11 -11.49
C SER A 212 -5.65 -34.03 -10.46
N ALA A 213 -6.70 -33.54 -9.78
CA ALA A 213 -7.48 -34.35 -8.84
C ALA A 213 -8.43 -35.35 -9.55
N GLY A 214 -8.99 -34.98 -10.70
CA GLY A 214 -9.93 -35.82 -11.45
C GLY A 214 -9.32 -36.94 -12.30
N THR A 215 -7.98 -37.00 -12.42
CA THR A 215 -7.26 -38.03 -13.21
C THR A 215 -6.68 -39.17 -12.37
N GLY A 216 -6.95 -39.18 -11.05
CA GLY A 216 -6.47 -40.19 -10.10
C GLY A 216 -7.54 -41.16 -9.56
N GLY A 217 -8.69 -41.29 -10.23
CA GLY A 217 -9.79 -42.19 -9.86
C GLY A 217 -9.90 -43.41 -10.76
#